data_AF-A0A6J7LA22-F1
#
_entry.id   AF-A0A6J7LA22-F1
#
_cell.length_a   1.000
_cell.length_b   1.000
_cell.length_c   1.000
_cell.angle_alpha   90.00
_cell.angle_beta   90.00
_cell.angle_gamma   90.00
#
_symmetry.space_group_name_H-M   'P 1'
#
loop_
_entity.id
_entity.type
_entity.pdbx_description
1 polymer ?
#
loop_
_entity_poly.entity_id
_entity_poly.type
_entity_poly.pdbx_seq_one_letter_code
_entity_poly.pdbx_strand_id
1 'polypeptide(L)'
;MFKNVADGETGHAHGHLEYLAEVGDPASGEPIGDTEQNLKASIAGETYEYTQMYPGFAKTARDEGFSEIAEWFETLARAEKSHAGRFSDGLKSLA
;
A
#
# COMPACT_ATOMS: atom_id res chain seq x y z
N MET A 1 12.25 -25.82 -2.64
CA MET A 1 11.31 -25.75 -3.78
C MET A 1 10.44 -24.51 -3.69
N PHE A 2 9.45 -24.40 -2.78
CA PHE A 2 8.56 -23.22 -2.71
C PHE A 2 9.28 -21.86 -2.58
N LYS A 3 10.26 -21.74 -1.68
CA LYS A 3 11.03 -20.48 -1.53
C LYS A 3 11.72 -20.06 -2.84
N ASN A 4 12.40 -21.00 -3.48
CA ASN A 4 13.10 -20.74 -4.75
C ASN A 4 12.14 -20.29 -5.86
N VAL A 5 10.92 -20.84 -5.90
CA VAL A 5 9.91 -20.38 -6.86
C VAL A 5 9.46 -18.96 -6.51
N ALA A 6 9.18 -18.65 -5.24
CA ALA A 6 8.81 -17.30 -4.80
C ALA A 6 9.90 -16.25 -5.10
N ASP A 7 11.18 -16.62 -4.98
CA ASP A 7 12.29 -15.75 -5.36
C ASP A 7 12.27 -15.47 -6.88
N GLY A 8 11.94 -16.48 -7.70
CA GLY A 8 11.72 -16.32 -9.14
C GLY A 8 10.56 -15.38 -9.46
N GLU A 9 9.42 -15.55 -8.77
CA GLU A 9 8.25 -14.69 -8.95
C GLU A 9 8.51 -13.24 -8.50
N THR A 10 9.42 -13.03 -7.53
CA THR A 10 9.88 -11.68 -7.16
C THR A 10 10.58 -11.00 -8.34
N GLY A 11 11.40 -11.76 -9.09
CA GLY A 11 12.02 -11.28 -10.32
C GLY A 11 11.00 -10.93 -11.41
N HIS A 12 9.94 -11.73 -11.57
CA HIS A 12 8.86 -11.43 -12.50
C HIS A 12 8.12 -10.14 -12.12
N ALA A 13 7.77 -9.97 -10.84
CA ALA A 13 7.11 -8.75 -10.35
C ALA A 13 7.98 -7.50 -10.55
N HIS A 14 9.30 -7.61 -10.36
CA HIS A 14 10.22 -6.51 -10.63
C HIS A 14 10.23 -6.12 -12.11
N GLY A 15 10.35 -7.11 -13.00
CA GLY A 15 10.30 -6.86 -14.45
C GLY A 15 8.98 -6.23 -14.90
N HIS A 16 7.85 -6.60 -14.28
CA HIS A 16 6.58 -5.92 -14.53
C HIS A 16 6.59 -4.45 -14.10
N LEU A 17 7.11 -4.15 -12.90
CA LEU A 17 7.18 -2.78 -12.39
C LEU A 17 8.11 -1.88 -13.23
N GLU A 18 9.17 -2.41 -13.82
CA GLU A 18 10.04 -1.65 -14.74
C GLU A 18 9.26 -1.09 -15.93
N TYR A 19 8.38 -1.88 -16.55
CA TYR A 19 7.52 -1.40 -17.64
C TYR A 19 6.38 -0.51 -17.14
N LEU A 20 5.80 -0.82 -15.98
CA LEU A 20 4.70 -0.03 -15.42
C LEU A 20 5.15 1.36 -14.96
N ALA A 21 6.43 1.54 -14.60
CA ALA A 21 6.96 2.85 -14.23
C ALA A 21 6.76 3.92 -15.33
N GLU A 22 6.63 3.52 -16.60
CA GLU A 22 6.32 4.43 -17.71
C GLU A 22 4.89 4.99 -17.67
N VAL A 23 3.96 4.28 -17.01
CA VAL A 23 2.53 4.61 -16.97
C VAL A 23 2.01 4.92 -15.56
N GLY A 24 2.83 4.73 -14.53
CA GLY A 24 2.51 5.00 -13.13
C GLY A 24 2.36 3.75 -12.28
N ASP A 25 2.33 3.95 -10.97
CA ASP A 25 2.11 2.92 -9.96
C ASP A 25 0.75 2.24 -10.18
N PRO A 26 0.69 0.91 -10.33
CA PRO A 26 -0.59 0.21 -10.49
C PRO A 26 -1.53 0.34 -9.27
N ALA A 27 -1.02 0.66 -8.08
CA ALA A 27 -1.85 0.79 -6.88
C ALA A 27 -2.48 2.19 -6.72
N SER A 28 -1.71 3.25 -7.01
CA SER A 28 -2.13 4.64 -6.78
C SER A 28 -2.40 5.43 -8.06
N GLY A 29 -1.87 5.00 -9.21
CA GLY A 29 -1.85 5.76 -10.45
C GLY A 29 -0.83 6.92 -10.45
N GLU A 30 -0.10 7.12 -9.36
CA GLU A 30 0.91 8.17 -9.24
C GLU A 30 2.21 7.78 -9.97
N PRO A 31 3.03 8.74 -10.43
CA PRO A 31 4.34 8.44 -10.97
C PRO A 31 5.24 7.76 -9.93
N ILE A 32 6.06 6.80 -10.38
CA ILE A 32 7.08 6.10 -9.58
C ILE A 32 8.42 6.11 -10.30
N GLY A 33 9.51 6.02 -9.54
CA GLY A 33 10.87 6.07 -10.06
C GLY A 33 11.85 6.49 -8.98
N ASP A 34 12.09 7.79 -8.88
CA ASP A 34 12.97 8.33 -7.85
C ASP A 34 12.35 8.24 -6.45
N THR A 35 13.17 8.47 -5.41
CA THR A 35 12.72 8.37 -4.02
C THR A 35 11.57 9.33 -3.71
N GLU A 36 11.56 10.54 -4.28
CA GLU A 36 10.51 11.52 -4.02
C GLU A 36 9.16 11.06 -4.60
N GLN A 37 9.17 10.58 -5.85
CA GLN A 37 8.00 10.02 -6.53
C GLN A 37 7.46 8.79 -5.78
N ASN A 38 8.34 7.86 -5.42
CA ASN A 38 7.95 6.65 -4.70
C ASN A 38 7.30 6.99 -3.35
N LEU A 39 7.86 7.95 -2.60
CA LEU A 39 7.27 8.39 -1.33
C LEU A 39 5.89 9.01 -1.53
N LYS A 40 5.68 9.81 -2.58
CA LYS A 40 4.36 10.41 -2.87
C LYS A 40 3.33 9.33 -3.24
N ALA A 41 3.70 8.40 -4.12
CA ALA A 41 2.85 7.26 -4.50
C ALA A 41 2.47 6.41 -3.27
N SER A 42 3.44 6.09 -2.40
CA SER A 42 3.17 5.36 -1.16
C SER A 42 2.27 6.15 -0.20
N ILE A 43 2.47 7.46 -0.02
CA ILE A 43 1.57 8.28 0.82
C ILE A 43 0.14 8.26 0.28
N ALA A 44 -0.05 8.34 -1.04
CA ALA A 44 -1.35 8.31 -1.67
C ALA A 44 -2.07 6.97 -1.42
N GLY A 45 -1.38 5.86 -1.69
CA GLY A 45 -1.90 4.50 -1.43
C GLY A 45 -2.28 4.30 0.03
N GLU A 46 -1.33 4.48 0.95
CA GLU A 46 -1.53 4.29 2.38
C GLU A 46 -2.68 5.19 2.91
N THR A 47 -2.78 6.43 2.42
CA THR A 47 -3.87 7.34 2.80
C THR A 47 -5.23 6.85 2.36
N TYR A 48 -5.35 6.33 1.14
CA TYR A 48 -6.58 5.69 0.70
C TYR A 48 -6.93 4.48 1.57
N GLU A 49 -5.93 3.65 1.91
CA GLU A 49 -6.13 2.46 2.73
C GLU A 49 -6.69 2.78 4.12
N TYR A 50 -6.07 3.70 4.87
CA TYR A 50 -6.52 3.99 6.23
C TYR A 50 -7.74 4.91 6.32
N THR A 51 -8.04 5.71 5.28
CA THR A 51 -9.18 6.63 5.33
C THR A 51 -10.45 6.09 4.68
N GLN A 52 -10.33 5.25 3.66
CA GLN A 52 -11.47 4.76 2.87
C GLN A 52 -11.57 3.23 2.88
N MET A 53 -10.54 2.53 2.42
CA MET A 53 -10.62 1.10 2.11
C MET A 53 -10.87 0.25 3.37
N TYR A 54 -9.95 0.29 4.34
CA TYR A 54 -10.10 -0.53 5.55
C TYR A 54 -11.28 -0.10 6.43
N PRO A 55 -11.59 1.20 6.61
CA PRO A 55 -12.82 1.62 7.28
C PRO A 55 -14.09 1.08 6.57
N GLY A 56 -14.10 1.10 5.23
CA GLY A 56 -15.19 0.52 4.43
C GLY A 56 -15.32 -0.98 4.63
N PHE A 57 -14.21 -1.72 4.59
CA PHE A 57 -14.18 -3.16 4.82
C PHE A 57 -14.61 -3.53 6.24
N ALA A 58 -14.14 -2.79 7.25
CA ALA A 58 -14.55 -2.97 8.64
C ALA A 58 -16.06 -2.78 8.82
N LYS A 59 -16.63 -1.75 8.17
CA LYS A 59 -18.08 -1.53 8.19
C LYS A 59 -18.83 -2.69 7.55
N THR A 60 -18.45 -3.11 6.34
CA THR A 60 -19.09 -4.26 5.65
C THR A 60 -18.99 -5.54 6.48
N ALA A 61 -17.80 -5.86 7.00
CA ALA A 61 -17.59 -7.04 7.83
C ALA A 61 -18.49 -7.02 9.09
N ARG A 62 -18.66 -5.85 9.71
CA ARG A 62 -19.55 -5.69 10.87
C ARG A 62 -21.03 -5.85 10.48
N ASP A 63 -21.44 -5.29 9.34
CA ASP A 63 -22.80 -5.43 8.81
C ASP A 63 -23.14 -6.90 8.47
N GLU A 64 -22.14 -7.69 8.06
CA GLU A 64 -22.27 -9.12 7.77
C GLU A 64 -22.09 -10.04 8.99
N GLY A 65 -21.82 -9.47 10.18
CA GLY A 65 -21.70 -10.22 11.44
C GLY A 65 -20.31 -10.79 11.74
N PHE A 66 -19.27 -10.38 11.00
CA PHE A 66 -17.88 -10.79 11.20
C PHE A 66 -17.11 -9.81 12.09
N SER A 67 -17.46 -9.73 13.38
CA SER A 67 -16.89 -8.74 14.31
C SER A 67 -15.37 -8.81 14.44
N GLU A 68 -14.79 -10.01 14.55
CA GLU A 68 -13.33 -10.18 14.67
C GLU A 68 -12.59 -9.69 13.40
N ILE A 69 -13.18 -9.91 12.23
CA ILE A 69 -12.63 -9.45 10.95
C ILE A 69 -12.73 -7.93 10.83
N ALA A 70 -13.84 -7.34 11.30
CA ALA A 70 -13.99 -5.89 11.35
C ALA A 70 -12.92 -5.23 12.25
N GLU A 71 -12.66 -5.79 13.43
CA GLU A 71 -11.61 -5.33 14.34
C GLU A 71 -10.21 -5.49 13.73
N TRP A 72 -10.00 -6.56 12.96
CA TRP A 72 -8.77 -6.75 12.21
C TRP A 72 -8.56 -5.65 11.16
N PHE A 73 -9.57 -5.34 10.34
CA PHE A 73 -9.49 -4.24 9.37
C PHE A 73 -9.25 -2.88 10.04
N GLU A 74 -9.86 -2.62 11.19
CA GLU A 74 -9.56 -1.40 11.96
C GLU A 74 -8.12 -1.37 12.49
N THR A 75 -7.53 -2.53 12.78
CA THR A 75 -6.12 -2.65 13.15
C THR A 75 -5.20 -2.35 11.98
N LEU A 76 -5.52 -2.86 10.79
CA LEU A 76 -4.77 -2.55 9.56
C LEU A 76 -4.86 -1.06 9.21
N ALA A 77 -6.04 -0.44 9.31
CA ALA A 77 -6.17 1.01 9.12
C ALA A 77 -5.24 1.82 10.05
N ARG A 78 -5.05 1.39 11.31
CA ARG A 78 -4.10 2.06 12.22
C ARG A 78 -2.65 1.86 11.79
N ALA A 79 -2.30 0.70 11.24
CA ALA A 79 -0.96 0.42 10.72
C ALA A 79 -0.66 1.29 9.49
N GLU A 80 -1.56 1.33 8.51
CA GLU A 80 -1.37 2.12 7.29
C GLU A 80 -1.31 3.63 7.58
N LYS A 81 -2.06 4.10 8.57
CA LYS A 81 -1.90 5.50 9.06
C LYS A 81 -0.48 5.77 9.58
N SER A 82 0.13 4.81 10.26
CA SER A 82 1.51 4.90 10.72
C SER A 82 2.49 4.89 9.54
N HIS A 83 2.27 4.04 8.54
CA HIS A 83 3.08 3.99 7.33
C HIS A 83 3.03 5.31 6.55
N ALA A 84 1.83 5.84 6.29
CA ALA A 84 1.64 7.16 5.67
C ALA A 84 2.40 8.26 6.40
N GLY A 85 2.38 8.25 7.74
CA GLY A 85 3.15 9.18 8.57
C GLY A 85 4.66 9.05 8.36
N ARG A 86 5.19 7.83 8.38
CA ARG A 86 6.62 7.56 8.16
C ARG A 86 7.09 7.98 6.77
N PHE A 87 6.31 7.69 5.72
CA PHE A 87 6.63 8.14 4.37
C PHE A 87 6.56 9.66 4.24
N SER A 88 5.58 10.30 4.88
CA SER A 88 5.48 11.77 4.91
C SER A 88 6.70 12.41 5.56
N ASP A 89 7.21 11.83 6.65
CA ASP A 89 8.42 12.33 7.32
C ASP A 89 9.68 12.06 6.51
N GLY A 90 9.75 10.93 5.81
CA GLY A 90 10.78 10.65 4.82
C GLY A 90 10.81 11.70 3.71
N LEU A 91 9.65 12.04 3.15
CA LEU A 91 9.52 13.02 2.07
C LEU A 91 9.95 14.42 2.53
N LYS A 92 9.55 14.85 3.72
CA LYS A 92 9.99 16.13 4.31
C LYS A 92 11.51 16.19 4.51
N SER A 93 12.14 15.04 4.77
CA SER A 93 13.58 14.96 5.01
C SER A 93 14.41 15.01 3.73
N LEU A 94 13.78 14.95 2.55
CA LEU A 94 14.45 15.17 1.26
C LEU A 94 14.59 16.65 0.90
N ALA A 95 13.83 17.53 1.57
CA ALA A 95 13.77 18.97 1.30
C ALA A 95 14.83 19.78 2.07
#